data_AF-A0A2W4SV58-F1
#
_entry.id   AF-A0A2W4SV58-F1
#
_cell.length_a   1.000
_cell.length_b   1.000
_cell.length_c   1.000
_cell.angle_alpha   90.00
_cell.angle_beta   90.00
_cell.angle_gamma   90.00
#
_symmetry.space_group_name_H-M   'P 1'
#
loop_
_entity.id
_entity.type
_entity.pdbx_description
1 polymer ?
#
loop_
_entity_poly.entity_id
_entity_poly.type
_entity_poly.pdbx_seq_one_letter_code
_entity_poly.pdbx_strand_id
1 'polypeptide(L)'
;MNQIMALKGTPSGGRGGAALEADFVTPHQPAAPIAIEIRTLAGCADITDAWSHLAARALEPNPFFEPGFALAAAQHLVAFRDVVAILAWEGGATDARRRLVGLIPCFPRQGLFVPDALIGFSDRRIFDGAPLLDGQRAEAVIEAVMDPRRQRLIEGRGLVLRGIDLNGRLATTARQAGERLGLATSLRPAPAASRSAAEPDDIQAWRSALARRGKLALVEPRTQAGLRDGVEVILAMEASGPHARAGAATLQDTREVGFLRAMTRGLGRVRQCRVALLMLDDQPIAGAIVIGRAQRGWLYLSAWEEGYVSLMPQRVLLAMMRQAAPARSILIPGGGPGIEAEGFMSWGELHLSAPSAHRPRDLAMRAREALRRSLFRLPRAGAA
;
A
#
# COMPACT_ATOMS: atom_id res chain seq x y z
N MET A 1 -15.74 -18.70 71.00
CA MET A 1 -14.30 -18.37 70.86
C MET A 1 -13.70 -19.37 69.89
N ASN A 2 -13.06 -18.86 68.85
CA ASN A 2 -12.71 -19.50 67.57
C ASN A 2 -12.19 -20.95 67.60
N GLN A 3 -12.78 -21.80 66.75
CA GLN A 3 -12.08 -22.94 66.15
C GLN A 3 -12.38 -23.01 64.66
N ILE A 4 -11.30 -23.10 63.89
CA ILE A 4 -11.22 -23.22 62.45
C ILE A 4 -11.51 -24.68 62.09
N MET A 5 -12.45 -24.92 61.17
CA MET A 5 -12.61 -26.20 60.49
C MET A 5 -12.86 -25.96 59.00
N ALA A 6 -12.13 -26.70 58.18
CA ALA A 6 -11.94 -26.49 56.75
C ALA A 6 -13.19 -26.78 55.90
N LEU A 7 -13.36 -26.01 54.82
CA LEU A 7 -14.14 -26.42 53.65
C LEU A 7 -13.31 -26.19 52.38
N LYS A 8 -13.02 -27.30 51.69
CA LYS A 8 -12.39 -27.40 50.37
C LYS A 8 -13.16 -26.57 49.35
N GLY A 9 -12.49 -25.61 48.71
CA GLY A 9 -13.01 -24.92 47.53
C GLY A 9 -12.84 -25.75 46.28
N THR A 10 -13.94 -26.05 45.59
CA THR A 10 -13.97 -26.48 44.20
C THR A 10 -13.66 -25.32 43.25
N PRO A 11 -12.96 -25.55 42.12
CA PRO A 11 -12.56 -24.47 41.22
C PRO A 11 -13.72 -24.01 40.35
N SER A 12 -14.05 -22.72 40.39
CA SER A 12 -14.94 -22.07 39.43
C SER A 12 -14.22 -21.96 38.08
N GLY A 13 -14.68 -22.73 37.10
CA GLY A 13 -14.19 -22.67 35.73
C GLY A 13 -14.50 -21.33 35.07
N GLY A 14 -13.46 -20.54 34.80
CA GLY A 14 -13.53 -19.40 33.88
C GLY A 14 -13.52 -19.87 32.44
N ARG A 15 -14.69 -20.19 31.88
CA ARG A 15 -14.92 -20.18 30.43
C ARG A 15 -15.43 -18.80 30.06
N GLY A 16 -14.56 -17.95 29.52
CA GLY A 16 -14.94 -16.60 29.09
C GLY A 16 -13.74 -15.84 28.54
N GLY A 17 -13.28 -16.21 27.34
CA GLY A 17 -12.18 -15.50 26.68
C GLY A 17 -12.17 -15.64 25.17
N ALA A 18 -12.68 -16.75 24.62
CA ALA A 18 -12.63 -17.01 23.17
C ALA A 18 -13.90 -16.58 22.39
N ALA A 19 -14.98 -16.17 23.07
CA ALA A 19 -16.26 -15.90 22.41
C ALA A 19 -16.48 -14.43 22.01
N LEU A 20 -15.64 -13.48 22.47
CA LEU A 20 -15.85 -12.04 22.24
C LEU A 20 -15.07 -11.46 21.06
N GLU A 21 -14.13 -12.20 20.45
CA GLU A 21 -13.41 -11.75 19.24
C GLU A 21 -14.11 -12.14 17.92
N ALA A 22 -15.10 -13.05 17.96
CA ALA A 22 -15.74 -13.59 16.76
C ALA A 22 -16.84 -12.70 16.16
N ASP A 23 -17.29 -11.66 16.86
CA ASP A 23 -18.52 -10.93 16.50
C ASP A 23 -18.36 -9.76 15.50
N PHE A 24 -17.14 -9.45 15.06
CA PHE A 24 -16.89 -8.29 14.16
C PHE A 24 -16.55 -8.66 12.71
N VAL A 25 -16.36 -9.95 12.39
CA VAL A 25 -16.06 -10.38 11.02
C VAL A 25 -17.31 -10.91 10.36
N THR A 26 -17.88 -10.13 9.45
CA THR A 26 -18.97 -10.61 8.58
C THR A 26 -18.53 -11.91 7.88
N PRO A 27 -19.33 -12.99 7.98
CA PRO A 27 -19.01 -14.27 7.35
C PRO A 27 -18.84 -14.13 5.84
N HIS A 28 -17.92 -14.89 5.27
CA HIS A 28 -17.76 -14.98 3.83
C HIS A 28 -18.96 -15.69 3.20
N GLN A 29 -19.58 -15.08 2.18
CA GLN A 29 -20.70 -15.66 1.43
C GLN A 29 -20.33 -15.78 -0.07
N PRO A 30 -19.79 -16.94 -0.52
CA PRO A 30 -19.24 -17.11 -1.88
C PRO A 30 -20.23 -16.80 -3.01
N ALA A 31 -21.52 -17.04 -2.79
CA ALA A 31 -22.58 -16.82 -3.78
C ALA A 31 -23.23 -15.43 -3.70
N ALA A 32 -22.90 -14.62 -2.68
CA ALA A 32 -23.53 -13.32 -2.51
C ALA A 32 -23.14 -12.36 -3.65
N PRO A 33 -24.08 -11.52 -4.13
CA PRO A 33 -23.79 -10.53 -5.15
C PRO A 33 -22.80 -9.48 -4.63
N ILE A 34 -22.02 -8.92 -5.53
CA ILE A 34 -21.12 -7.80 -5.24
C ILE A 34 -21.84 -6.49 -5.57
N ALA A 35 -21.95 -5.60 -4.60
CA ALA A 35 -22.40 -4.22 -4.77
C ALA A 35 -21.20 -3.30 -4.97
N ILE A 36 -21.31 -2.34 -5.89
CA ILE A 36 -20.26 -1.35 -6.15
C ILE A 36 -20.72 -0.01 -5.58
N GLU A 37 -19.82 0.64 -4.86
CA GLU A 37 -19.98 1.96 -4.29
C GLU A 37 -18.74 2.79 -4.61
N ILE A 38 -18.89 4.11 -4.78
CA ILE A 38 -17.77 5.02 -5.00
C ILE A 38 -17.78 6.07 -3.91
N ARG A 39 -16.64 6.26 -3.26
CA ARG A 39 -16.42 7.30 -2.26
C ARG A 39 -15.15 8.06 -2.56
N THR A 40 -15.01 9.25 -1.99
CA THR A 40 -13.67 9.86 -1.89
C THR A 40 -12.80 8.99 -0.98
N LEU A 41 -11.49 8.98 -1.22
CA LEU A 41 -10.56 8.19 -0.40
C LEU A 41 -10.62 8.64 1.07
N ALA A 42 -10.71 9.96 1.32
CA ALA A 42 -10.89 10.52 2.66
C ALA A 42 -12.23 10.09 3.30
N GLY A 43 -13.29 9.97 2.50
CA GLY A 43 -14.62 9.53 2.94
C GLY A 43 -14.71 8.03 3.29
N CYS A 44 -13.62 7.26 3.14
CA CYS A 44 -13.54 5.87 3.57
C CYS A 44 -13.08 5.72 5.04
N ALA A 45 -12.86 6.83 5.76
CA ALA A 45 -12.43 6.80 7.15
C ALA A 45 -13.44 6.12 8.09
N ASP A 46 -14.74 6.22 7.78
CA ASP A 46 -15.83 5.59 8.53
C ASP A 46 -15.87 4.05 8.42
N ILE A 47 -15.22 3.49 7.39
CA ILE A 47 -15.15 2.04 7.13
C ILE A 47 -13.75 1.46 7.42
N THR A 48 -12.93 2.14 8.22
CA THR A 48 -11.54 1.75 8.50
C THR A 48 -11.41 0.30 8.99
N ASP A 49 -12.36 -0.19 9.78
CA ASP A 49 -12.33 -1.57 10.28
C ASP A 49 -12.53 -2.57 9.14
N ALA A 50 -13.57 -2.39 8.31
CA ALA A 50 -13.84 -3.24 7.15
C ALA A 50 -12.68 -3.21 6.13
N TRP A 51 -12.07 -2.03 5.94
CA TRP A 51 -10.88 -1.84 5.10
C TRP A 51 -9.66 -2.57 5.67
N SER A 52 -9.37 -2.42 6.96
CA SER A 52 -8.26 -3.15 7.63
C SER A 52 -8.43 -4.67 7.50
N HIS A 53 -9.67 -5.13 7.64
CA HIS A 53 -10.03 -6.54 7.45
C HIS A 53 -9.79 -7.02 6.01
N LEU A 54 -10.14 -6.23 5.00
CA LEU A 54 -9.84 -6.52 3.58
C LEU A 54 -8.32 -6.55 3.35
N ALA A 55 -7.59 -5.54 3.82
CA ALA A 55 -6.16 -5.42 3.59
C ALA A 55 -5.37 -6.62 4.17
N ALA A 56 -5.81 -7.14 5.32
CA ALA A 56 -5.22 -8.34 5.94
C ALA A 56 -5.40 -9.63 5.13
N ARG A 57 -6.40 -9.70 4.24
CA ARG A 57 -6.73 -10.89 3.41
C ARG A 57 -6.62 -10.63 1.91
N ALA A 58 -5.99 -9.52 1.53
CA ALA A 58 -5.87 -9.14 0.14
C ALA A 58 -5.10 -10.21 -0.65
N LEU A 59 -5.47 -10.38 -1.91
CA LEU A 59 -4.84 -11.28 -2.88
C LEU A 59 -3.33 -11.02 -2.93
N GLU A 60 -2.98 -9.74 -2.95
CA GLU A 60 -1.62 -9.21 -2.81
C GLU A 60 -1.61 -8.18 -1.68
N PRO A 61 -0.78 -8.36 -0.65
CA PRO A 61 -0.62 -7.35 0.40
C PRO A 61 -0.03 -6.07 -0.18
N ASN A 62 -0.71 -4.94 0.00
CA ASN A 62 -0.22 -3.64 -0.47
C ASN A 62 -0.25 -2.59 0.66
N PRO A 63 0.91 -2.21 1.23
CA PRO A 63 0.96 -1.21 2.30
C PRO A 63 0.60 0.21 1.85
N PHE A 64 0.69 0.52 0.56
CA PHE A 64 0.35 1.84 0.01
C PHE A 64 -1.16 2.09 -0.05
N PHE A 65 -1.97 1.03 0.05
CA PHE A 65 -3.43 1.11 0.14
C PHE A 65 -3.98 0.59 1.47
N GLU A 66 -3.13 0.38 2.48
CA GLU A 66 -3.58 0.19 3.86
C GLU A 66 -4.18 1.52 4.40
N PRO A 67 -5.18 1.46 5.31
CA PRO A 67 -5.81 2.67 5.85
C PRO A 67 -4.80 3.65 6.46
N GLY A 68 -3.79 3.12 7.17
CA GLY A 68 -2.76 3.92 7.82
C GLY A 68 -1.89 4.73 6.84
N PHE A 69 -1.74 4.27 5.59
CA PHE A 69 -1.06 5.03 4.54
C PHE A 69 -2.03 5.96 3.82
N ALA A 70 -3.11 5.39 3.27
CA ALA A 70 -3.98 6.10 2.34
C ALA A 70 -4.78 7.24 3.00
N LEU A 71 -5.23 7.08 4.26
CA LEU A 71 -5.90 8.17 4.99
C LEU A 71 -4.92 9.27 5.39
N ALA A 72 -3.71 8.91 5.80
CA ALA A 72 -2.65 9.90 6.08
C ALA A 72 -2.29 10.69 4.81
N ALA A 73 -2.20 10.01 3.67
CA ALA A 73 -1.94 10.62 2.39
C ALA A 73 -3.08 11.58 1.99
N ALA A 74 -4.34 11.14 2.07
CA ALA A 74 -5.51 11.98 1.78
C ALA A 74 -5.60 13.22 2.68
N GLN A 75 -5.19 13.10 3.95
CA GLN A 75 -5.19 14.21 4.90
C GLN A 75 -4.12 15.27 4.57
N HIS A 76 -2.92 14.84 4.20
CA HIS A 76 -1.76 15.73 4.13
C HIS A 76 -1.36 16.12 2.71
N LEU A 77 -1.53 15.23 1.74
CA LEU A 77 -1.01 15.38 0.38
C LEU A 77 -2.08 15.86 -0.60
N VAL A 78 -1.77 16.91 -1.35
CA VAL A 78 -2.69 17.48 -2.36
C VAL A 78 -3.04 16.45 -3.44
N ALA A 79 -2.07 15.64 -3.88
CA ALA A 79 -2.28 14.62 -4.91
C ALA A 79 -3.33 13.57 -4.54
N PHE A 80 -3.64 13.40 -3.24
CA PHE A 80 -4.59 12.40 -2.74
C PHE A 80 -5.98 12.98 -2.43
N ARG A 81 -6.16 14.30 -2.45
CA ARG A 81 -7.41 14.96 -2.02
C ARG A 81 -8.62 14.55 -2.84
N ASP A 82 -8.45 14.50 -4.16
CA ASP A 82 -9.54 14.22 -5.10
C ASP A 82 -9.60 12.74 -5.51
N VAL A 83 -8.77 11.88 -4.91
CA VAL A 83 -8.75 10.45 -5.22
C VAL A 83 -10.07 9.82 -4.80
N VAL A 84 -10.62 9.00 -5.67
CA VAL A 84 -11.83 8.21 -5.39
C VAL A 84 -11.46 6.74 -5.21
N ALA A 85 -12.21 6.04 -4.37
CA ALA A 85 -12.10 4.62 -4.17
C ALA A 85 -13.37 3.94 -4.69
N ILE A 86 -13.21 2.97 -5.59
CA ILE A 86 -14.26 2.03 -5.94
C ILE A 86 -14.24 0.94 -4.88
N LEU A 87 -15.34 0.83 -4.14
CA LEU A 87 -15.55 -0.15 -3.09
C LEU A 87 -16.44 -1.27 -3.63
N ALA A 88 -16.01 -2.51 -3.42
CA ALA A 88 -16.79 -3.69 -3.73
C ALA A 88 -17.22 -4.36 -2.42
N TRP A 89 -18.52 -4.46 -2.21
CA TRP A 89 -19.14 -5.04 -1.03
C TRP A 89 -19.81 -6.36 -1.38
N GLU A 90 -19.52 -7.41 -0.62
CA GLU A 90 -20.26 -8.66 -0.63
C GLU A 90 -21.51 -8.50 0.24
N GLY A 91 -22.68 -8.82 -0.33
CA GLY A 91 -23.99 -8.66 0.32
C GLY A 91 -24.86 -7.57 -0.31
N GLY A 92 -26.15 -7.56 0.04
CA GLY A 92 -27.11 -6.60 -0.51
C GLY A 92 -26.87 -5.16 -0.03
N ALA A 93 -27.28 -4.18 -0.83
CA ALA A 93 -27.10 -2.75 -0.54
C ALA A 93 -27.87 -2.23 0.69
N THR A 94 -28.63 -3.08 1.38
CA THR A 94 -29.36 -2.81 2.63
C THR A 94 -28.89 -3.69 3.79
N ASP A 95 -27.96 -4.62 3.56
CA ASP A 95 -27.49 -5.52 4.60
C ASP A 95 -26.60 -4.74 5.59
N ALA A 96 -26.90 -4.90 6.88
CA ALA A 96 -26.20 -4.26 7.99
C ALA A 96 -24.80 -4.86 8.19
N ARG A 97 -24.58 -6.10 7.72
CA ARG A 97 -23.28 -6.78 7.77
C ARG A 97 -22.79 -7.03 6.36
N ARG A 98 -22.47 -5.97 5.62
CA ARG A 98 -21.74 -6.08 4.34
C ARG A 98 -20.26 -6.31 4.59
N ARG A 99 -19.63 -7.11 3.72
CA ARG A 99 -18.21 -7.44 3.81
C ARG A 99 -17.46 -6.76 2.67
N LEU A 100 -16.49 -5.90 2.97
CA LEU A 100 -15.68 -5.27 1.93
C LEU A 100 -14.76 -6.32 1.29
N VAL A 101 -14.88 -6.51 -0.02
CA VAL A 101 -14.11 -7.50 -0.80
C VAL A 101 -13.23 -6.87 -1.86
N GLY A 102 -13.35 -5.56 -2.10
CA GLY A 102 -12.45 -4.84 -2.98
C GLY A 102 -12.39 -3.36 -2.67
N LEU A 103 -11.21 -2.77 -2.86
CA LEU A 103 -10.95 -1.35 -2.80
C LEU A 103 -9.94 -1.00 -3.91
N ILE A 104 -10.40 -0.23 -4.89
CA ILE A 104 -9.60 0.19 -6.05
C ILE A 104 -9.52 1.72 -6.04
N PRO A 105 -8.39 2.30 -5.62
CA PRO A 105 -8.18 3.74 -5.73
C PRO A 105 -7.99 4.13 -7.20
N CYS A 106 -8.68 5.16 -7.65
CA CYS A 106 -8.64 5.64 -9.03
C CYS A 106 -8.57 7.17 -9.07
N PHE A 107 -8.04 7.70 -10.18
CA PHE A 107 -8.19 9.12 -10.47
C PHE A 107 -9.66 9.46 -10.72
N PRO A 108 -10.15 10.60 -10.21
CA PRO A 108 -11.45 11.10 -10.61
C PRO A 108 -11.38 11.45 -12.11
N ARG A 109 -12.37 11.03 -12.90
CA ARG A 109 -12.41 11.46 -14.29
C ARG A 109 -12.81 12.93 -14.37
N GLN A 110 -11.97 13.72 -15.04
CA GLN A 110 -12.29 15.09 -15.40
C GLN A 110 -11.84 15.33 -16.85
N GLY A 111 -12.80 15.52 -17.77
CA GLY A 111 -12.53 16.03 -19.13
C GLY A 111 -12.98 15.17 -20.31
N LEU A 112 -13.09 15.81 -21.48
CA LEU A 112 -13.65 15.26 -22.73
C LEU A 112 -12.69 14.36 -23.53
N PHE A 113 -11.39 14.34 -23.15
CA PHE A 113 -10.30 13.69 -23.91
C PHE A 113 -9.55 12.60 -23.11
N VAL A 114 -10.12 12.13 -22.00
CA VAL A 114 -9.53 11.06 -21.17
C VAL A 114 -9.88 9.70 -21.78
N PRO A 115 -8.95 8.71 -21.80
CA PRO A 115 -9.26 7.34 -22.22
C PRO A 115 -10.55 6.81 -21.60
N ASP A 116 -11.30 5.97 -22.34
CA ASP A 116 -12.54 5.32 -21.87
C ASP A 116 -12.25 4.18 -20.89
N ALA A 117 -11.39 4.43 -19.91
CA ALA A 117 -10.96 3.50 -18.88
C ALA A 117 -10.75 4.21 -17.54
N LEU A 118 -11.00 3.48 -16.47
CA LEU A 118 -10.63 3.83 -15.11
C LEU A 118 -9.13 3.69 -14.98
N ILE A 119 -8.48 4.73 -14.45
CA ILE A 119 -7.05 4.71 -14.22
C ILE A 119 -6.84 4.54 -12.72
N GLY A 120 -6.28 3.40 -12.34
CA GLY A 120 -5.80 3.13 -10.99
C GLY A 120 -4.89 4.26 -10.53
N PHE A 121 -5.09 4.70 -9.29
CA PHE A 121 -4.36 5.83 -8.76
C PHE A 121 -2.87 5.47 -8.63
N SER A 122 -2.02 6.36 -9.11
CA SER A 122 -0.56 6.22 -9.06
C SER A 122 0.06 7.54 -8.64
N ASP A 123 1.00 7.51 -7.71
CA ASP A 123 1.76 8.68 -7.24
C ASP A 123 3.19 8.25 -6.96
N ARG A 124 4.14 9.19 -6.95
CA ARG A 124 5.56 8.91 -6.67
C ARG A 124 5.81 8.20 -5.32
N ARG A 125 4.85 8.28 -4.39
CA ARG A 125 4.90 7.69 -3.04
C ARG A 125 4.30 6.27 -2.99
N ILE A 126 3.70 5.81 -4.08
CA ILE A 126 3.10 4.49 -4.22
C ILE A 126 4.03 3.65 -5.10
N PHE A 127 4.64 2.62 -4.53
CA PHE A 127 5.59 1.77 -5.25
C PHE A 127 4.96 0.51 -5.83
N ASP A 128 3.72 0.22 -5.44
CA ASP A 128 2.90 -0.86 -5.96
C ASP A 128 1.46 -0.35 -6.14
N GLY A 129 0.98 -0.34 -7.39
CA GLY A 129 -0.36 0.10 -7.75
C GLY A 129 -1.42 -1.00 -7.69
N ALA A 130 -1.11 -2.20 -7.19
CA ALA A 130 -2.06 -3.28 -7.07
C ALA A 130 -3.19 -2.92 -6.07
N PRO A 131 -4.47 -2.90 -6.46
CA PRO A 131 -5.56 -2.61 -5.53
C PRO A 131 -5.73 -3.71 -4.49
N LEU A 132 -6.46 -3.41 -3.42
CA LEU A 132 -6.82 -4.41 -2.42
C LEU A 132 -8.02 -5.20 -2.91
N LEU A 133 -7.81 -6.41 -3.40
CA LEU A 133 -8.87 -7.35 -3.74
C LEU A 133 -8.83 -8.53 -2.77
N ASP A 134 -9.96 -8.99 -2.27
CA ASP A 134 -10.01 -10.18 -1.40
C ASP A 134 -9.49 -11.41 -2.16
N GLY A 135 -8.55 -12.16 -1.55
CA GLY A 135 -7.92 -13.31 -2.19
C GLY A 135 -8.87 -14.43 -2.64
N GLN A 136 -10.08 -14.50 -2.09
CA GLN A 136 -11.12 -15.46 -2.47
C GLN A 136 -12.15 -14.89 -3.44
N ARG A 137 -12.22 -13.55 -3.59
CA ARG A 137 -13.25 -12.86 -4.40
C ARG A 137 -12.70 -11.93 -5.47
N ALA A 138 -11.39 -11.90 -5.68
CA ALA A 138 -10.75 -11.01 -6.64
C ALA A 138 -11.35 -11.09 -8.05
N GLU A 139 -11.60 -12.30 -8.56
CA GLU A 139 -12.21 -12.48 -9.88
C GLU A 139 -13.63 -11.90 -9.95
N ALA A 140 -14.45 -12.16 -8.94
CA ALA A 140 -15.81 -11.64 -8.86
C ALA A 140 -15.84 -10.10 -8.71
N VAL A 141 -14.84 -9.52 -8.02
CA VAL A 141 -14.68 -8.06 -7.94
C VAL A 141 -14.32 -7.48 -9.30
N ILE A 142 -13.37 -8.08 -10.03
CA ILE A 142 -13.01 -7.65 -11.38
C ILE A 142 -14.24 -7.72 -12.29
N GLU A 143 -15.01 -8.81 -12.23
CA GLU A 143 -16.26 -8.94 -12.96
C GLU A 143 -17.26 -7.83 -12.62
N ALA A 144 -17.49 -7.55 -11.34
CA ALA A 144 -18.44 -6.52 -10.90
C ALA A 144 -18.02 -5.10 -11.32
N VAL A 145 -16.72 -4.81 -11.34
CA VAL A 145 -16.18 -3.52 -11.81
C VAL A 145 -16.29 -3.39 -13.33
N MET A 146 -16.09 -4.50 -14.05
CA MET A 146 -16.14 -4.54 -15.51
C MET A 146 -17.56 -4.73 -16.07
N ASP A 147 -18.58 -4.99 -15.23
CA ASP A 147 -19.98 -5.15 -15.65
C ASP A 147 -20.52 -3.86 -16.32
N PRO A 148 -20.90 -3.91 -17.61
CA PRO A 148 -21.43 -2.76 -18.34
C PRO A 148 -22.64 -2.08 -17.69
N ARG A 149 -23.43 -2.82 -16.90
CA ARG A 149 -24.60 -2.26 -16.17
C ARG A 149 -24.15 -1.34 -15.03
N ARG A 150 -23.00 -1.64 -14.42
CA ARG A 150 -22.41 -0.91 -13.30
C ARG A 150 -21.44 0.17 -13.74
N GLN A 151 -20.91 0.08 -14.95
CA GLN A 151 -20.15 1.16 -15.62
C GLN A 151 -20.95 2.47 -15.82
N ARG A 152 -22.25 2.51 -15.53
CA ARG A 152 -22.98 3.80 -15.46
C ARG A 152 -22.67 4.58 -14.18
N LEU A 153 -22.32 3.87 -13.11
CA LEU A 153 -21.90 4.45 -11.83
C LEU A 153 -20.41 4.81 -11.85
N ILE A 154 -19.63 4.08 -12.64
CA ILE A 154 -18.18 4.18 -12.74
C ILE A 154 -17.81 4.76 -14.10
N GLU A 155 -17.20 5.94 -14.15
CA GLU A 155 -16.85 6.54 -15.45
C GLU A 155 -15.72 5.76 -16.17
N GLY A 156 -16.05 4.91 -17.14
CA GLY A 156 -15.09 4.23 -18.02
C GLY A 156 -15.51 2.80 -18.40
N ARG A 157 -15.02 2.28 -19.54
CA ARG A 157 -15.30 0.92 -20.05
C ARG A 157 -14.12 -0.05 -19.91
N GLY A 158 -13.09 0.34 -19.15
CA GLY A 158 -11.88 -0.43 -18.91
C GLY A 158 -11.26 -0.09 -17.56
N LEU A 159 -10.23 -0.82 -17.17
CA LEU A 159 -9.41 -0.61 -15.99
C LEU A 159 -7.94 -0.67 -16.38
N VAL A 160 -7.18 0.36 -16.02
CA VAL A 160 -5.73 0.44 -16.20
C VAL A 160 -5.09 0.54 -14.83
N LEU A 161 -4.29 -0.45 -14.46
CA LEU A 161 -3.50 -0.46 -13.23
C LEU A 161 -2.03 -0.28 -13.60
N ARG A 162 -1.35 0.64 -12.93
CA ARG A 162 0.05 1.01 -13.22
C ARG A 162 0.96 0.61 -12.08
N GLY A 163 2.20 0.25 -12.41
CA GLY A 163 3.18 -0.10 -11.41
C GLY A 163 2.74 -1.30 -10.58
N ILE A 164 2.25 -2.35 -11.25
CA ILE A 164 1.94 -3.65 -10.61
C ILE A 164 2.98 -4.69 -10.98
N ASP A 165 3.10 -5.76 -10.18
CA ASP A 165 3.87 -6.94 -10.55
C ASP A 165 3.12 -7.75 -11.62
N LEU A 166 3.63 -7.75 -12.85
CA LEU A 166 3.05 -8.46 -13.98
C LEU A 166 3.12 -9.99 -13.85
N ASN A 167 3.99 -10.49 -12.96
CA ASN A 167 4.07 -11.91 -12.60
C ASN A 167 3.27 -12.22 -11.32
N GLY A 168 2.59 -11.23 -10.76
CA GLY A 168 1.80 -11.33 -9.55
C GLY A 168 0.53 -12.18 -9.71
N ARG A 169 -0.08 -12.48 -8.56
CA ARG A 169 -1.40 -13.11 -8.46
C ARG A 169 -2.47 -12.22 -9.07
N LEU A 170 -2.38 -10.90 -8.90
CA LEU A 170 -3.33 -9.95 -9.49
C LEU A 170 -3.34 -10.04 -11.01
N ALA A 171 -2.18 -9.98 -11.65
CA ALA A 171 -2.06 -10.09 -13.10
C ALA A 171 -2.58 -11.45 -13.61
N THR A 172 -2.28 -12.54 -12.89
CA THR A 172 -2.80 -13.87 -13.22
C THR A 172 -4.33 -13.94 -13.11
N THR A 173 -4.91 -13.46 -12.01
CA THR A 173 -6.37 -13.44 -11.82
C THR A 173 -7.06 -12.53 -12.84
N ALA A 174 -6.46 -11.39 -13.19
CA ALA A 174 -7.00 -10.50 -14.21
C ALA A 174 -7.03 -11.14 -15.61
N ARG A 175 -5.99 -11.90 -15.99
CA ARG A 175 -5.99 -12.66 -17.25
C ARG A 175 -7.09 -13.71 -17.28
N GLN A 176 -7.23 -14.50 -16.20
CA GLN A 176 -8.26 -15.53 -16.07
C GLN A 176 -9.68 -14.92 -16.14
N ALA A 177 -9.91 -13.83 -15.40
CA ALA A 177 -11.16 -13.08 -15.45
C ALA A 177 -11.43 -12.56 -16.86
N GLY A 178 -10.40 -12.01 -17.52
CA GLY A 178 -10.51 -11.47 -18.86
C GLY A 178 -10.88 -12.53 -19.91
N GLU A 179 -10.25 -13.70 -19.86
CA GLU A 179 -10.59 -14.85 -20.71
C GLU A 179 -12.04 -15.29 -20.51
N ARG A 180 -12.47 -15.46 -19.25
CA ARG A 180 -13.86 -15.89 -18.93
C ARG A 180 -14.92 -14.88 -19.37
N LEU A 181 -14.64 -13.60 -19.19
CA LEU A 181 -15.57 -12.50 -19.47
C LEU A 181 -15.48 -11.98 -20.90
N GLY A 182 -14.56 -12.50 -21.72
CA GLY A 182 -14.30 -12.00 -23.08
C GLY A 182 -13.75 -10.57 -23.12
N LEU A 183 -13.03 -10.15 -22.08
CA LEU A 183 -12.36 -8.84 -22.01
C LEU A 183 -11.00 -8.90 -22.69
N ALA A 184 -10.63 -7.82 -23.37
CA ALA A 184 -9.27 -7.66 -23.86
C ALA A 184 -8.35 -7.34 -22.68
N THR A 185 -7.36 -8.22 -22.45
CA THR A 185 -6.34 -8.07 -21.40
C THR A 185 -4.97 -7.84 -22.03
N SER A 186 -4.27 -6.80 -21.61
CA SER A 186 -2.92 -6.48 -22.09
C SER A 186 -2.00 -6.14 -20.93
N LEU A 187 -0.81 -6.75 -20.92
CA LEU A 187 0.27 -6.44 -19.97
C LEU A 187 1.34 -5.63 -20.72
N ARG A 188 1.77 -4.52 -20.14
CA ARG A 188 2.80 -3.64 -20.71
C ARG A 188 3.95 -3.51 -19.74
N PRO A 189 5.05 -4.26 -19.95
CA PRO A 189 6.24 -4.16 -19.10
C PRO A 189 6.80 -2.75 -19.09
N ALA A 190 7.18 -2.26 -17.91
CA ALA A 190 8.01 -1.07 -17.79
C ALA A 190 9.45 -1.40 -18.23
N PRO A 191 10.18 -0.46 -18.82
CA PRO A 191 11.59 -0.68 -19.15
C PRO A 191 12.36 -1.05 -17.89
N ALA A 192 13.16 -2.11 -17.97
CA ALA A 192 14.01 -2.53 -16.88
C ALA A 192 15.08 -1.46 -16.62
N ALA A 193 15.12 -0.92 -15.39
CA ALA A 193 16.26 -0.12 -14.96
C ALA A 193 17.48 -1.05 -14.88
N SER A 194 18.61 -0.63 -15.46
CA SER A 194 19.90 -1.32 -15.29
C SER A 194 20.31 -1.25 -13.82
N ARG A 195 20.64 -2.41 -13.23
CA ARG A 195 20.97 -2.55 -11.81
C ARG A 195 22.36 -3.16 -11.69
N SER A 196 23.27 -2.46 -11.03
CA SER A 196 24.47 -3.07 -10.46
C SER A 196 24.11 -3.50 -9.04
N ALA A 197 24.29 -4.78 -8.72
CA ALA A 197 24.36 -5.24 -7.34
C ALA A 197 25.75 -4.89 -6.77
N ALA A 198 25.87 -4.62 -5.47
CA ALA A 198 27.16 -4.77 -4.82
C ALA A 198 27.32 -6.23 -4.48
N GLU A 199 28.55 -6.69 -4.66
CA GLU A 199 28.90 -8.03 -4.28
C GLU A 199 28.87 -8.16 -2.75
N PRO A 200 28.50 -9.34 -2.22
CA PRO A 200 28.53 -9.60 -0.78
C PRO A 200 29.87 -9.23 -0.12
N ASP A 201 30.97 -9.41 -0.83
CA ASP A 201 32.33 -9.07 -0.38
C ASP A 201 32.52 -7.57 -0.15
N ASP A 202 31.95 -6.72 -1.00
CA ASP A 202 32.01 -5.26 -0.85
C ASP A 202 31.28 -4.82 0.43
N ILE A 203 30.10 -5.39 0.68
CA ILE A 203 29.29 -5.10 1.87
C ILE A 203 30.05 -5.47 3.13
N GLN A 204 30.70 -6.64 3.13
CA GLN A 204 31.48 -7.10 4.27
C GLN A 204 32.74 -6.24 4.49
N ALA A 205 33.39 -5.78 3.42
CA ALA A 205 34.52 -4.87 3.49
C ALA A 205 34.13 -3.51 4.11
N TRP A 206 33.02 -2.91 3.64
CA TRP A 206 32.49 -1.65 4.21
C TRP A 206 32.10 -1.80 5.68
N ARG A 207 31.39 -2.88 6.02
CA ARG A 207 31.02 -3.18 7.42
C ARG A 207 32.26 -3.29 8.32
N SER A 208 33.28 -3.99 7.85
CA SER A 208 34.53 -4.16 8.61
C SER A 208 35.27 -2.83 8.76
N ALA A 209 35.26 -1.98 7.74
CA ALA A 209 35.84 -0.64 7.80
C ALA A 209 35.11 0.27 8.80
N LEU A 210 33.78 0.24 8.85
CA LEU A 210 32.99 0.94 9.87
C LEU A 210 33.28 0.42 11.28
N ALA A 211 33.34 -0.90 11.46
CA ALA A 211 33.62 -1.53 12.75
C ALA A 211 35.04 -1.24 13.29
N ARG A 212 36.01 -0.89 12.41
CA ARG A 212 37.32 -0.40 12.84
C ARG A 212 37.29 1.02 13.39
N ARG A 213 36.27 1.81 13.05
CA ARG A 213 36.13 3.20 13.52
C ARG A 213 35.42 3.31 14.86
N GLY A 214 34.72 2.27 15.29
CA GLY A 214 33.92 2.27 16.50
C GLY A 214 32.99 1.06 16.61
N LYS A 215 32.23 0.99 17.71
CA LYS A 215 31.25 -0.05 17.95
C LYS A 215 30.05 0.13 17.03
N LEU A 216 29.90 -0.79 16.07
CA LEU A 216 28.76 -0.83 15.16
C LEU A 216 27.59 -1.61 15.78
N ALA A 217 26.39 -1.04 15.80
CA ALA A 217 25.17 -1.71 16.29
C ALA A 217 23.96 -1.44 15.38
N LEU A 218 23.10 -2.44 15.24
CA LEU A 218 21.77 -2.29 14.63
C LEU A 218 20.74 -2.08 15.75
N VAL A 219 20.02 -0.96 15.69
CA VAL A 219 18.94 -0.65 16.62
C VAL A 219 17.61 -0.63 15.87
N GLU A 220 16.69 -1.49 16.30
CA GLU A 220 15.31 -1.54 15.78
C GLU A 220 14.31 -1.30 16.90
N PRO A 221 13.76 -0.08 17.03
CA PRO A 221 12.78 0.23 18.06
C PRO A 221 11.55 -0.67 17.97
N ARG A 222 11.12 -1.22 19.12
CA ARG A 222 9.95 -2.11 19.22
C ARG A 222 8.72 -1.42 19.82
N THR A 223 8.90 -0.25 20.42
CA THR A 223 7.81 0.55 21.02
C THR A 223 7.34 1.62 20.04
N GLN A 224 6.09 2.07 20.19
CA GLN A 224 5.56 3.16 19.36
C GLN A 224 6.34 4.47 19.58
N ALA A 225 6.75 4.74 20.82
CA ALA A 225 7.58 5.90 21.15
C ALA A 225 8.94 5.83 20.44
N GLY A 226 9.63 4.70 20.56
CA GLY A 226 10.93 4.53 19.89
C GLY A 226 10.83 4.55 18.37
N LEU A 227 9.73 4.04 17.79
CA LEU A 227 9.47 4.18 16.35
C LEU A 227 9.35 5.65 15.95
N ARG A 228 8.54 6.43 16.68
CA ARG A 228 8.38 7.88 16.43
C ARG A 228 9.73 8.59 16.53
N ASP A 229 10.48 8.34 17.61
CA ASP A 229 11.75 9.02 17.85
C ASP A 229 12.79 8.64 16.77
N GLY A 230 12.82 7.37 16.33
CA GLY A 230 13.66 6.93 15.22
C GLY A 230 13.28 7.55 13.87
N VAL A 231 11.98 7.81 13.61
CA VAL A 231 11.55 8.57 12.42
C VAL A 231 12.11 9.99 12.45
N GLU A 232 12.08 10.66 13.59
CA GLU A 232 12.64 12.02 13.72
C GLU A 232 14.16 12.05 13.52
N VAL A 233 14.89 11.02 14.01
CA VAL A 233 16.32 10.86 13.74
C VAL A 233 16.60 10.74 12.24
N ILE A 234 15.83 9.91 11.53
CA ILE A 234 15.98 9.73 10.07
C ILE A 234 15.68 11.03 9.31
N LEU A 235 14.63 11.75 9.71
CA LEU A 235 14.25 13.03 9.12
C LEU A 235 15.34 14.09 9.32
N ALA A 236 15.91 14.18 10.53
CA ALA A 236 17.01 15.10 10.82
C ALA A 236 18.26 14.79 9.98
N MET A 237 18.60 13.50 9.85
CA MET A 237 19.71 13.01 9.04
C MET A 237 19.50 13.26 7.53
N GLU A 238 18.28 13.09 7.02
CA GLU A 238 17.97 13.45 5.63
C GLU A 238 18.16 14.96 5.39
N ALA A 239 17.77 15.78 6.36
CA ALA A 239 17.87 17.23 6.32
C ALA A 239 19.27 17.79 6.57
N SER A 240 20.23 16.97 7.01
CA SER A 240 21.65 17.35 7.06
C SER A 240 22.42 16.99 5.78
N GLY A 241 21.84 16.12 4.94
CA GLY A 241 22.50 15.57 3.76
C GLY A 241 22.28 16.32 2.43
N PRO A 242 22.65 15.68 1.30
CA PRO A 242 22.51 16.25 -0.04
C PRO A 242 21.07 16.64 -0.44
N HIS A 243 20.07 15.92 0.07
CA HIS A 243 18.65 16.20 -0.21
C HIS A 243 18.24 17.59 0.30
N ALA A 244 18.74 17.99 1.47
CA ALA A 244 18.43 19.29 2.05
C ALA A 244 19.06 20.44 1.27
N ARG A 245 20.31 20.25 0.80
CA ARG A 245 21.00 21.22 -0.07
C ARG A 245 20.29 21.39 -1.41
N ALA A 246 19.64 20.34 -1.91
CA ALA A 246 18.81 20.39 -3.10
C ALA A 246 17.38 20.94 -2.86
N GLY A 247 17.03 21.31 -1.63
CA GLY A 247 15.67 21.76 -1.28
C GLY A 247 14.62 20.66 -1.34
N ALA A 248 15.05 19.40 -1.29
CA ALA A 248 14.23 18.22 -1.51
C ALA A 248 14.14 17.28 -0.28
N ALA A 249 14.68 17.69 0.88
CA ALA A 249 14.54 16.90 2.10
C ALA A 249 13.08 16.92 2.57
N THR A 250 12.60 15.80 3.13
CA THR A 250 11.23 15.70 3.63
C THR A 250 10.90 16.82 4.61
N LEU A 251 11.83 17.16 5.52
CA LEU A 251 11.65 18.24 6.51
C LEU A 251 11.36 19.63 5.91
N GLN A 252 11.70 19.86 4.64
CA GLN A 252 11.47 21.14 3.96
C GLN A 252 10.04 21.26 3.40
N ASP A 253 9.25 20.18 3.35
CA ASP A 253 7.84 20.19 2.96
C ASP A 253 6.94 19.77 4.12
N THR A 254 6.21 20.74 4.71
CA THR A 254 5.31 20.52 5.85
C THR A 254 4.27 19.43 5.58
N ARG A 255 3.80 19.27 4.33
CA ARG A 255 2.81 18.25 3.96
C ARG A 255 3.44 16.87 3.96
N GLU A 256 4.65 16.74 3.42
CA GLU A 256 5.38 15.47 3.39
C GLU A 256 5.79 15.02 4.78
N VAL A 257 6.28 15.92 5.65
CA VAL A 257 6.56 15.59 7.05
C VAL A 257 5.31 15.16 7.79
N GLY A 258 4.23 15.92 7.64
CA GLY A 258 2.94 15.62 8.27
C GLY A 258 2.44 14.24 7.86
N PHE A 259 2.48 13.96 6.55
CA PHE A 259 2.16 12.68 5.98
C PHE A 259 3.04 11.55 6.53
N LEU A 260 4.37 11.67 6.45
CA LEU A 260 5.30 10.62 6.88
C LEU A 260 5.10 10.28 8.36
N ARG A 261 4.97 11.30 9.22
CA ARG A 261 4.69 11.13 10.65
C ARG A 261 3.34 10.46 10.91
N ALA A 262 2.29 10.82 10.17
CA ALA A 262 0.97 10.21 10.32
C ALA A 262 0.97 8.75 9.82
N MET A 263 1.57 8.49 8.66
CA MET A 263 1.67 7.18 8.03
C MET A 263 2.46 6.20 8.89
N THR A 264 3.64 6.59 9.37
CA THR A 264 4.49 5.72 10.21
C THR A 264 3.82 5.36 11.53
N ARG A 265 3.09 6.29 12.16
CA ARG A 265 2.26 5.99 13.34
C ARG A 265 1.10 5.05 13.02
N GLY A 266 0.37 5.31 11.94
CA GLY A 266 -0.78 4.50 11.52
C GLY A 266 -0.39 3.06 11.23
N LEU A 267 0.61 2.86 10.36
CA LEU A 267 1.15 1.55 10.02
C LEU A 267 1.90 0.91 11.20
N GLY A 268 2.54 1.70 12.05
CA GLY A 268 3.22 1.23 13.25
C GLY A 268 2.29 0.53 14.24
N ARG A 269 1.05 1.01 14.41
CA ARG A 269 0.04 0.38 15.29
C ARG A 269 -0.32 -1.04 14.87
N VAL A 270 -0.34 -1.29 13.57
CA VAL A 270 -0.66 -2.59 12.95
C VAL A 270 0.59 -3.39 12.57
N ARG A 271 1.76 -2.99 13.08
CA ARG A 271 3.07 -3.65 12.85
C ARG A 271 3.47 -3.74 11.36
N GLN A 272 3.06 -2.76 10.58
CA GLN A 272 3.38 -2.63 9.15
C GLN A 272 4.41 -1.54 8.85
N CYS A 273 4.99 -0.94 9.88
CA CYS A 273 6.10 0.01 9.76
C CYS A 273 7.21 -0.41 10.71
N ARG A 274 8.45 -0.38 10.21
CA ARG A 274 9.68 -0.63 10.96
C ARG A 274 10.64 0.52 10.74
N VAL A 275 11.36 0.84 11.80
CA VAL A 275 12.48 1.78 11.77
C VAL A 275 13.72 1.02 12.19
N ALA A 276 14.82 1.23 11.47
CA ALA A 276 16.11 0.67 11.81
C ALA A 276 17.17 1.76 11.73
N LEU A 277 18.07 1.77 12.70
CA LEU A 277 19.19 2.70 12.79
C LEU A 277 20.50 1.90 12.84
N LEU A 278 21.48 2.33 12.05
CA LEU A 278 22.86 1.88 12.15
C LEU A 278 23.59 2.86 13.07
N MET A 279 24.06 2.37 14.21
CA MET A 279 24.75 3.16 15.22
C MET A 279 26.26 2.91 15.15
N LEU A 280 27.06 3.95 15.27
CA LEU A 280 28.51 3.91 15.48
C LEU A 280 28.83 4.67 16.77
N ASP A 281 29.34 3.98 17.79
CA ASP A 281 29.59 4.56 19.13
C ASP A 281 28.38 5.36 19.65
N ASP A 282 27.20 4.76 19.56
CA ASP A 282 25.90 5.31 19.96
C ASP A 282 25.42 6.53 19.15
N GLN A 283 26.12 6.91 18.06
CA GLN A 283 25.67 7.92 17.10
C GLN A 283 24.99 7.26 15.88
N PRO A 284 23.79 7.69 15.48
CA PRO A 284 23.14 7.16 14.28
C PRO A 284 23.87 7.65 13.03
N ILE A 285 24.36 6.72 12.19
CA ILE A 285 25.07 7.03 10.93
C ILE A 285 24.28 6.67 9.68
N ALA A 286 23.23 5.86 9.82
CA ALA A 286 22.23 5.62 8.79
C ALA A 286 20.92 5.19 9.42
N GLY A 287 19.82 5.40 8.71
CA GLY A 287 18.52 4.89 9.12
C GLY A 287 17.61 4.58 7.94
N ALA A 288 16.64 3.71 8.20
CA ALA A 288 15.69 3.22 7.21
C ALA A 288 14.29 3.11 7.81
N ILE A 289 13.30 3.55 7.05
CA ILE A 289 11.87 3.31 7.28
C ILE A 289 11.44 2.25 6.28
N VAL A 290 10.94 1.12 6.77
CA VAL A 290 10.42 0.03 5.95
C VAL A 290 8.94 -0.16 6.24
N ILE A 291 8.10 -0.17 5.21
CA ILE A 291 6.66 -0.41 5.33
C ILE A 291 6.24 -1.70 4.62
N GLY A 292 5.29 -2.43 5.15
CA GLY A 292 4.84 -3.69 4.56
C GLY A 292 4.42 -4.71 5.59
N ARG A 293 3.94 -5.85 5.10
CA ARG A 293 3.33 -6.90 5.92
C ARG A 293 4.09 -8.22 5.75
N ALA A 294 4.16 -8.98 6.84
CA ALA A 294 4.75 -10.32 6.87
C ALA A 294 6.21 -10.35 6.37
N GLN A 295 6.49 -11.14 5.34
CA GLN A 295 7.82 -11.35 4.79
C GLN A 295 8.22 -10.30 3.75
N ARG A 296 7.34 -9.39 3.32
CA ARG A 296 7.65 -8.37 2.31
C ARG A 296 7.54 -6.97 2.89
N GLY A 297 8.64 -6.23 2.85
CA GLY A 297 8.70 -4.82 3.20
C GLY A 297 9.26 -4.00 2.06
N TRP A 298 8.93 -2.72 2.04
CA TRP A 298 9.39 -1.72 1.08
C TRP A 298 10.25 -0.71 1.82
N LEU A 299 11.48 -0.50 1.37
CA LEU A 299 12.28 0.63 1.82
C LEU A 299 11.59 1.91 1.36
N TYR A 300 10.97 2.61 2.31
CA TYR A 300 10.18 3.79 2.04
C TYR A 300 11.02 5.06 2.07
N LEU A 301 11.89 5.16 3.08
CA LEU A 301 12.82 6.26 3.24
C LEU A 301 14.12 5.70 3.82
N SER A 302 15.25 6.26 3.40
CA SER A 302 16.54 6.03 4.04
C SER A 302 17.33 7.32 4.06
N ALA A 303 18.07 7.53 5.13
CA ALA A 303 19.03 8.61 5.27
C ALA A 303 20.35 8.08 5.81
N TRP A 304 21.43 8.83 5.58
CA TRP A 304 22.74 8.52 6.10
C TRP A 304 23.54 9.78 6.36
N GLU A 305 24.49 9.67 7.28
CA GLU A 305 25.45 10.71 7.58
C GLU A 305 26.50 10.80 6.47
N GLU A 306 26.66 12.01 5.93
CA GLU A 306 27.49 12.25 4.75
C GLU A 306 28.97 11.91 4.98
N GLY A 307 29.47 12.10 6.21
CA GLY A 307 30.85 11.76 6.59
C GLY A 307 31.21 10.28 6.43
N TYR A 308 30.21 9.40 6.28
CA TYR A 308 30.40 7.96 6.09
C TYR A 308 30.03 7.46 4.70
N VAL A 309 29.65 8.33 3.75
CA VAL A 309 29.14 7.92 2.43
C VAL A 309 30.07 6.98 1.66
N SER A 310 31.39 7.15 1.79
CA SER A 310 32.40 6.29 1.15
C SER A 310 32.40 4.84 1.63
N LEU A 311 31.77 4.58 2.79
CA LEU A 311 31.58 3.25 3.36
C LEU A 311 30.14 2.75 3.21
N MET A 312 29.35 3.40 2.36
CA MET A 312 28.00 2.96 1.95
C MET A 312 27.11 2.51 3.13
N PRO A 313 26.90 3.34 4.16
CA PRO A 313 26.27 2.93 5.41
C PRO A 313 24.83 2.43 5.23
N GLN A 314 24.10 2.94 4.24
CA GLN A 314 22.78 2.41 3.86
C GLN A 314 22.85 0.94 3.45
N ARG A 315 23.84 0.55 2.66
CA ARG A 315 24.02 -0.85 2.20
C ARG A 315 24.33 -1.77 3.36
N VAL A 316 25.21 -1.31 4.26
CA VAL A 316 25.56 -2.04 5.49
C VAL A 316 24.33 -2.18 6.40
N LEU A 317 23.55 -1.11 6.60
CA LEU A 317 22.30 -1.14 7.36
C LEU A 317 21.32 -2.19 6.80
N LEU A 318 21.04 -2.13 5.49
CA LEU A 318 20.11 -3.07 4.85
C LEU A 318 20.60 -4.53 4.93
N ALA A 319 21.90 -4.76 4.78
CA ALA A 319 22.48 -6.09 4.94
C ALA A 319 22.34 -6.60 6.39
N MET A 320 22.60 -5.75 7.40
CA MET A 320 22.40 -6.11 8.80
C MET A 320 20.94 -6.38 9.14
N MET A 321 20.00 -5.60 8.58
CA MET A 321 18.56 -5.86 8.73
C MET A 321 18.15 -7.20 8.14
N ARG A 322 18.69 -7.58 6.98
CA ARG A 322 18.46 -8.88 6.33
C ARG A 322 19.02 -10.02 7.17
N GLN A 323 20.23 -9.88 7.70
CA GLN A 323 20.84 -10.88 8.58
C GLN A 323 20.04 -11.06 9.89
N ALA A 324 19.51 -9.98 10.46
CA ALA A 324 18.70 -10.04 11.68
C ALA A 324 17.31 -10.66 11.47
N ALA A 325 16.79 -10.62 10.24
CA ALA A 325 15.47 -11.16 9.88
C ALA A 325 15.49 -11.79 8.47
N PRO A 326 16.14 -12.95 8.28
CA PRO A 326 16.38 -13.54 6.95
C PRO A 326 15.10 -13.97 6.23
N ALA A 327 14.03 -14.27 6.97
CA ALA A 327 12.71 -14.56 6.41
C ALA A 327 11.97 -13.31 5.88
N ARG A 328 12.64 -12.16 5.72
CA ARG A 328 12.02 -10.93 5.23
C ARG A 328 12.80 -10.37 4.05
N SER A 329 12.10 -10.14 2.95
CA SER A 329 12.60 -9.36 1.83
C SER A 329 12.31 -7.87 2.03
N ILE A 330 13.30 -7.04 1.72
CA ILE A 330 13.17 -5.59 1.66
C ILE A 330 13.31 -5.19 0.18
N LEU A 331 12.20 -4.77 -0.40
CA LEU A 331 12.06 -4.27 -1.75
C LEU A 331 12.47 -2.80 -1.79
N ILE A 332 13.18 -2.41 -2.83
CA ILE A 332 13.63 -1.03 -3.04
C ILE A 332 12.94 -0.50 -4.31
N PRO A 333 12.15 0.57 -4.23
CA PRO A 333 11.45 1.14 -5.38
C PRO A 333 12.43 1.61 -6.46
N GLY A 334 12.05 1.46 -7.73
CA GLY A 334 12.82 1.98 -8.86
C GLY A 334 14.21 1.35 -9.08
N GLY A 335 14.63 0.38 -8.25
CA GLY A 335 15.94 -0.25 -8.38
C GLY A 335 17.08 0.78 -8.36
N GLY A 336 17.12 1.63 -7.34
CA GLY A 336 18.24 2.57 -7.14
C GLY A 336 19.60 1.86 -7.25
N PRO A 337 20.67 2.59 -7.60
CA PRO A 337 21.97 1.98 -7.87
C PRO A 337 22.40 1.18 -6.66
N GLY A 338 22.49 -0.14 -6.84
CA GLY A 338 23.38 -0.91 -5.99
C GLY A 338 22.91 -2.19 -5.33
N ILE A 339 21.66 -2.42 -5.00
CA ILE A 339 21.36 -3.51 -4.04
C ILE A 339 20.35 -4.48 -4.64
N GLU A 340 20.70 -5.77 -4.58
CA GLU A 340 19.81 -6.88 -4.97
C GLU A 340 18.42 -6.71 -4.38
N ALA A 341 17.43 -6.67 -5.27
CA ALA A 341 16.07 -7.04 -4.95
C ALA A 341 15.99 -8.55 -5.21
N GLU A 342 16.08 -9.37 -4.17
CA GLU A 342 15.58 -10.74 -4.26
C GLU A 342 14.09 -10.67 -4.59
N GLY A 343 13.72 -11.24 -5.74
CA GLY A 343 12.41 -11.09 -6.35
C GLY A 343 12.44 -10.14 -7.54
N PHE A 344 12.70 -10.67 -8.73
CA PHE A 344 12.48 -9.96 -9.98
C PHE A 344 10.98 -9.70 -10.16
N MET A 345 10.48 -8.61 -9.60
CA MET A 345 9.14 -8.12 -9.91
C MET A 345 9.20 -7.47 -11.30
N SER A 346 8.40 -7.99 -12.22
CA SER A 346 8.26 -7.42 -13.55
C SER A 346 7.25 -6.31 -13.44
N TRP A 347 7.70 -5.09 -13.17
CA TRP A 347 6.79 -3.96 -13.03
C TRP A 347 6.23 -3.54 -14.38
N GLY A 348 4.95 -3.16 -14.41
CA GLY A 348 4.35 -2.61 -15.61
C GLY A 348 2.90 -2.20 -15.42
N GLU A 349 2.18 -2.15 -16.53
CA GLU A 349 0.77 -1.81 -16.56
C GLU A 349 -0.08 -3.03 -16.95
N LEU A 350 -1.22 -3.19 -16.27
CA LEU A 350 -2.29 -4.10 -16.64
C LEU A 350 -3.45 -3.28 -17.20
N HIS A 351 -3.89 -3.65 -18.40
CA HIS A 351 -5.03 -3.06 -19.08
C HIS A 351 -6.11 -4.12 -19.24
N LEU A 352 -7.30 -3.85 -18.72
CA LEU A 352 -8.52 -4.60 -18.95
C LEU A 352 -9.50 -3.69 -19.69
N SER A 353 -10.11 -4.18 -20.75
CA SER A 353 -11.12 -3.41 -21.47
C SER A 353 -12.23 -4.30 -22.02
N ALA A 354 -13.45 -3.76 -22.05
CA ALA A 354 -14.52 -4.40 -22.79
C ALA A 354 -14.12 -4.53 -24.27
N PRO A 355 -14.48 -5.64 -24.94
CA PRO A 355 -14.16 -5.82 -26.35
C PRO A 355 -14.68 -4.62 -27.17
N SER A 356 -13.81 -4.03 -27.97
CA SER A 356 -14.13 -2.83 -28.74
C SER A 356 -15.23 -3.15 -29.75
N ALA A 357 -16.35 -2.42 -29.66
CA ALA A 357 -17.30 -2.36 -30.75
C ALA A 357 -16.66 -1.52 -31.88
N HIS A 358 -16.22 -2.19 -32.96
CA HIS A 358 -15.48 -1.59 -34.07
C HIS A 358 -16.38 -0.84 -35.08
N ARG A 359 -17.68 -0.68 -34.82
CA ARG A 359 -18.59 -0.08 -35.80
C ARG A 359 -18.62 1.46 -35.66
N PRO A 360 -18.61 2.22 -36.76
CA PRO A 360 -18.68 3.69 -36.75
C PRO A 360 -19.86 4.25 -35.94
N ARG A 361 -21.00 3.54 -35.91
CA ARG A 361 -22.18 3.89 -35.12
C ARG A 361 -21.90 3.90 -33.61
N ASP A 362 -21.05 3.00 -33.14
CA ASP A 362 -20.69 2.89 -31.71
C ASP A 362 -19.74 4.02 -31.31
N LEU A 363 -18.82 4.42 -32.20
CA LEU A 363 -17.96 5.59 -32.01
C LEU A 363 -18.76 6.90 -31.98
N ALA A 364 -19.73 7.06 -32.89
CA ALA A 364 -20.62 8.22 -32.89
C ALA A 364 -21.51 8.29 -31.63
N MET A 365 -21.98 7.14 -31.15
CA MET A 365 -22.71 7.03 -29.90
C MET A 365 -21.83 7.40 -28.69
N ARG A 366 -20.54 6.99 -28.68
CA ARG A 366 -19.56 7.38 -27.65
C ARG A 366 -19.34 8.89 -27.59
N ALA A 367 -19.14 9.53 -28.74
CA ALA A 367 -18.97 10.98 -28.80
C ALA A 367 -20.22 11.72 -28.27
N ARG A 368 -21.41 11.22 -28.62
CA ARG A 368 -22.70 11.80 -28.19
C ARG A 368 -22.98 11.61 -26.70
N GLU A 369 -22.64 10.46 -26.12
CA GLU A 369 -22.76 10.23 -24.67
C GLU A 369 -21.75 11.06 -23.88
N ALA A 370 -20.50 11.18 -24.35
CA ALA A 370 -19.50 12.03 -23.71
C ALA A 370 -19.94 13.50 -23.68
N LEU A 371 -20.53 14.00 -24.78
CA LEU A 371 -21.11 15.35 -24.85
C LEU A 371 -22.31 15.54 -23.93
N ARG A 372 -23.20 14.53 -23.80
CA ARG A 372 -24.33 14.62 -22.86
C ARG A 372 -23.85 14.65 -21.40
N ARG A 373 -22.86 13.84 -21.03
CA ARG A 373 -22.35 13.78 -19.65
C ARG A 373 -21.59 15.04 -19.25
N SER A 374 -20.91 15.71 -20.17
CA SER A 374 -20.24 16.99 -19.86
C SER A 374 -21.22 18.14 -19.60
N LEU A 375 -22.43 18.07 -20.16
CA LEU A 375 -23.49 19.06 -20.03
C LEU A 375 -24.34 18.91 -18.75
N PHE A 376 -24.47 17.69 -18.21
CA PHE A 376 -25.21 17.41 -16.97
C PHE A 376 -24.24 17.11 -15.82
N ARG A 377 -23.53 18.14 -15.34
CA ARG A 377 -22.70 18.03 -14.13
C ARG A 377 -23.60 18.01 -12.88
N LEU A 378 -23.30 17.10 -11.95
CA LEU A 378 -23.76 17.26 -10.56
C LEU A 378 -23.00 18.45 -9.93
N PRO A 379 -23.68 19.34 -9.19
CA PRO A 379 -23.01 20.41 -8.47
C PRO A 379 -22.14 19.82 -7.34
N ARG A 380 -21.00 20.47 -7.09
CA ARG A 380 -20.10 20.20 -5.97
C ARG A 380 -20.90 20.21 -4.66
N ALA A 381 -20.91 19.11 -3.92
CA ALA A 381 -21.26 19.15 -2.50
C ALA A 381 -20.01 19.68 -1.75
N GLY A 382 -20.06 20.96 -1.37
CA GLY A 382 -18.98 21.60 -0.60
C GLY A 382 -18.73 23.06 -0.99
N ALA A 383 -19.76 23.89 -0.86
CA ALA A 383 -19.61 25.34 -0.71
C ALA A 383 -20.65 25.80 0.32
N ALA A 384 -20.28 25.65 1.59
CA ALA A 384 -20.74 26.42 2.75
C ALA A 384 -19.65 26.31 3.81
#